data_AF-A0A9P9L5N5-F1
#
_entry.id   AF-A0A9P9L5N5-F1
#
_cell.length_a   1.000
_cell.length_b   1.000
_cell.length_c   1.000
_cell.angle_alpha   90.00
_cell.angle_beta   90.00
_cell.angle_gamma   90.00
#
_symmetry.space_group_name_H-M   'P 1'
#
loop_
_entity.id
_entity.type
_entity.pdbx_description
1 polymer ?
#
loop_
_entity_poly.entity_id
_entity_poly.type
_entity_poly.pdbx_seq_one_letter_code
_entity_poly.pdbx_strand_id
1 'polypeptide(L)'
;VKPMSIIACQSYCYQQGWTVWGIQNGDSCFCDNRLRMDSQIIDDSKCNMHCNGNTTNVCGGKDAIEVFADKEMLRVEYESLGCYVHDGNTPVIRGTTGGDTIESPDEMSVDACASLCTVDKGADFFALWEGNLCTCGMTMAPGAKKVSDDRCNVPCTGELGDDCGGRGVAGVYTNKKKYVK
;
A
#
# COMPACT_ATOMS: atom_id res chain seq x y z
N VAL A 1 21.92 -3.63 -14.15
CA VAL A 1 22.67 -4.57 -13.28
C VAL A 1 23.23 -5.71 -14.14
N LYS A 2 24.53 -6.02 -14.09
CA LYS A 2 25.16 -7.11 -14.87
C LYS A 2 26.33 -7.75 -14.08
N PRO A 3 26.48 -9.09 -14.06
CA PRO A 3 25.51 -10.09 -14.53
C PRO A 3 24.20 -10.02 -13.73
N MET A 4 23.09 -10.49 -14.32
CA MET A 4 21.80 -10.44 -13.63
C MET A 4 21.68 -11.59 -12.64
N SER A 5 21.31 -11.26 -11.40
CA SER A 5 20.93 -12.20 -10.36
C SER A 5 20.07 -11.50 -9.30
N ILE A 6 19.37 -12.28 -8.47
CA ILE A 6 18.61 -11.79 -7.32
C ILE A 6 19.49 -10.90 -6.43
N ILE A 7 20.67 -11.39 -6.04
CA ILE A 7 21.59 -10.68 -5.14
C ILE A 7 22.15 -9.40 -5.79
N ALA A 8 22.43 -9.43 -7.09
CA ALA A 8 22.94 -8.26 -7.79
C ALA A 8 21.88 -7.15 -7.92
N CYS A 9 20.62 -7.53 -8.16
CA CYS A 9 19.50 -6.58 -8.20
C CYS A 9 19.25 -5.98 -6.81
N GLN A 10 19.17 -6.83 -5.78
CA GLN A 10 19.06 -6.41 -4.38
C GLN A 10 20.15 -5.39 -4.01
N SER A 11 21.42 -5.71 -4.26
CA SER A 11 22.55 -4.84 -3.94
C SER A 11 22.47 -3.49 -4.66
N TYR A 12 22.02 -3.50 -5.92
CA TYR A 12 21.83 -2.27 -6.70
C TYR A 12 20.72 -1.39 -6.14
N CYS A 13 19.58 -1.98 -5.76
CA CYS A 13 18.46 -1.25 -5.18
C CYS A 13 18.82 -0.65 -3.81
N TYR A 14 19.52 -1.39 -2.95
CA TYR A 14 19.98 -0.86 -1.66
C TYR A 14 20.95 0.31 -1.79
N GLN A 15 21.87 0.26 -2.77
CA GLN A 15 22.80 1.38 -3.00
C GLN A 15 22.07 2.68 -3.35
N GLN A 16 20.83 2.59 -3.82
CA GLN A 16 19.98 3.73 -4.13
C GLN A 16 18.92 4.03 -3.06
N GLY A 17 18.95 3.31 -1.93
CA GLY A 17 18.03 3.51 -0.82
C GLY A 17 16.64 2.90 -1.01
N TRP A 18 16.48 2.01 -1.99
CA TRP A 18 15.23 1.29 -2.24
C TRP A 18 15.20 -0.01 -1.44
N THR A 19 14.04 -0.39 -0.92
CA THR A 19 13.87 -1.55 -0.01
C THR A 19 13.05 -2.71 -0.61
N VAL A 20 12.47 -2.48 -1.79
CA VAL A 20 11.78 -3.47 -2.62
C VAL A 20 12.54 -3.58 -3.94
N TRP A 21 12.74 -4.81 -4.41
CA TRP A 21 13.33 -5.06 -5.72
C TRP A 21 12.57 -6.15 -6.45
N GLY A 22 12.44 -5.99 -7.76
CA GLY A 22 11.75 -6.91 -8.63
C GLY A 22 12.63 -7.30 -9.80
N ILE A 23 12.50 -8.55 -10.26
CA ILE A 23 13.20 -9.02 -11.46
C ILE A 23 12.18 -9.52 -12.47
N GLN A 24 12.38 -9.14 -13.73
CA GLN A 24 11.55 -9.54 -14.86
C GLN A 24 12.45 -9.96 -16.02
N ASN A 25 11.93 -10.83 -16.88
CA ASN A 25 12.56 -11.18 -18.15
C ASN A 25 14.00 -11.73 -18.04
N GLY A 26 14.44 -12.17 -16.86
CA GLY A 26 15.79 -12.66 -16.64
C GLY A 26 16.89 -11.59 -16.63
N ASP A 27 16.61 -10.34 -17.02
CA ASP A 27 17.63 -9.30 -17.20
C ASP A 27 17.23 -7.88 -16.75
N SER A 28 16.00 -7.70 -16.31
CA SER A 28 15.46 -6.42 -15.90
C SER A 28 15.32 -6.39 -14.38
N CYS A 29 15.92 -5.37 -13.76
CA CYS A 29 15.88 -5.15 -12.31
C CYS A 29 15.15 -3.84 -12.04
N PHE A 30 14.16 -3.90 -11.15
CA PHE A 30 13.32 -2.78 -10.73
C PHE A 30 13.53 -2.55 -9.24
N CYS A 31 13.52 -1.28 -8.83
CA CYS A 31 13.71 -0.88 -7.44
C CYS A 31 12.59 0.07 -7.05
N ASP A 32 12.04 -0.10 -5.86
CA ASP A 32 11.05 0.79 -5.27
C ASP A 32 11.12 0.67 -3.74
N ASN A 33 10.28 1.42 -3.02
CA ASN A 33 10.04 1.22 -1.58
C ASN A 33 8.76 0.43 -1.29
N ARG A 34 7.95 0.16 -2.31
CA ARG A 34 6.68 -0.55 -2.20
C ARG A 34 6.28 -1.19 -3.53
N LEU A 35 5.34 -2.13 -3.48
CA LEU A 35 4.63 -2.55 -4.69
C LEU A 35 3.74 -1.41 -5.20
N ARG A 36 3.57 -1.35 -6.52
CA ARG A 36 2.58 -0.44 -7.12
C ARG A 36 1.17 -0.91 -6.75
N MET A 37 0.25 0.04 -6.65
CA MET A 37 -1.08 -0.17 -6.08
C MET A 37 -1.94 -1.11 -6.95
N ASP A 38 -1.67 -1.16 -8.25
CA ASP A 38 -2.28 -2.05 -9.23
C ASP A 38 -1.58 -3.42 -9.34
N SER A 39 -0.62 -3.72 -8.46
CA SER A 39 0.10 -5.00 -8.50
C SER A 39 -0.81 -6.14 -8.05
N GLN A 40 -0.91 -7.16 -8.88
CA GLN A 40 -1.67 -8.37 -8.59
C GLN A 40 -0.73 -9.55 -8.33
N ILE A 41 -1.03 -10.32 -7.28
CA ILE A 41 -0.41 -11.62 -7.09
C ILE A 41 -0.94 -12.54 -8.19
N ILE A 42 -0.02 -13.09 -8.97
CA ILE A 42 -0.27 -14.09 -9.99
C ILE A 42 0.32 -15.42 -9.54
N ASP A 43 -0.01 -16.50 -10.26
CA ASP A 43 0.54 -17.81 -9.98
C ASP A 43 2.08 -17.83 -10.13
N ASP A 44 2.78 -18.37 -9.13
CA ASP A 44 4.25 -18.43 -9.08
C ASP A 44 4.86 -19.09 -10.32
N SER A 45 4.14 -19.99 -11.00
CA SER A 45 4.61 -20.63 -12.24
C SER A 45 4.83 -19.65 -13.40
N LYS A 46 4.31 -18.41 -13.30
CA LYS A 46 4.57 -17.33 -14.26
C LYS A 46 5.97 -16.74 -14.08
N CYS A 47 6.56 -16.84 -12.89
CA CYS A 47 7.95 -16.52 -12.62
C CYS A 47 8.78 -17.77 -12.91
N ASN A 48 9.12 -18.01 -14.17
CA ASN A 48 9.81 -19.23 -14.63
C ASN A 48 10.97 -18.97 -15.59
N MET A 49 11.39 -17.72 -15.75
CA MET A 49 12.50 -17.34 -16.62
C MET A 49 13.82 -17.31 -15.86
N HIS A 50 14.83 -18.01 -16.37
CA HIS A 50 16.16 -18.00 -15.77
C HIS A 50 16.87 -16.65 -15.91
N CYS A 51 17.75 -16.36 -14.95
CA CYS A 51 18.56 -15.14 -15.00
C CYS A 51 19.55 -15.18 -16.18
N ASN A 52 19.67 -14.07 -16.90
CA ASN A 52 20.65 -13.93 -17.98
C ASN A 52 22.08 -13.98 -17.40
N GLY A 53 22.82 -15.02 -17.78
CA GLY A 53 24.17 -15.29 -17.27
C GLY A 53 24.23 -16.15 -16.00
N ASN A 54 23.08 -16.59 -15.47
CA ASN A 54 23.01 -17.58 -14.40
C ASN A 54 21.75 -18.47 -14.52
N THR A 55 21.93 -19.73 -14.88
CA THR A 55 20.83 -20.67 -15.11
C THR A 55 20.32 -21.38 -13.85
N THR A 56 20.91 -21.17 -12.67
CA THR A 56 20.44 -21.86 -11.45
C THR A 56 19.24 -21.19 -10.81
N ASN A 57 19.10 -19.87 -10.99
CA ASN A 57 18.06 -19.10 -10.34
C ASN A 57 17.03 -18.64 -11.38
N VAL A 58 15.78 -18.50 -10.91
CA VAL A 58 14.71 -17.85 -11.65
C VAL A 58 14.78 -16.34 -11.36
N CYS A 59 14.41 -15.54 -12.35
CA CYS A 59 14.50 -14.09 -12.36
C CYS A 59 13.23 -13.52 -13.02
N GLY A 60 12.08 -13.82 -12.43
CA GLY A 60 10.77 -13.43 -12.95
C GLY A 60 10.31 -14.21 -14.18
N GLY A 61 9.48 -13.58 -14.99
CA GLY A 61 8.91 -14.14 -16.22
C GLY A 61 8.67 -13.08 -17.29
N LYS A 62 8.01 -13.46 -18.38
CA LYS A 62 7.79 -12.57 -19.54
C LYS A 62 6.97 -11.33 -19.18
N ASP A 63 5.87 -11.58 -18.46
CA ASP A 63 4.91 -10.58 -18.00
C ASP A 63 4.69 -10.72 -16.49
N ALA A 64 5.71 -11.22 -15.78
CA ALA A 64 5.66 -11.55 -14.36
C ALA A 64 6.92 -11.03 -13.67
N ILE A 65 6.75 -10.23 -12.62
CA ILE A 65 7.86 -9.73 -11.81
C ILE A 65 7.93 -10.59 -10.55
N GLU A 66 9.08 -11.20 -10.32
CA GLU A 66 9.37 -11.83 -9.03
C GLU A 66 9.88 -10.73 -8.09
N VAL A 67 9.12 -10.46 -7.02
CA VAL A 67 9.35 -9.32 -6.13
C VAL A 67 9.84 -9.79 -4.77
N PHE A 68 10.82 -9.07 -4.25
CA PHE A 68 11.46 -9.30 -2.97
C PHE A 68 11.51 -7.99 -2.18
N ALA A 69 11.52 -8.08 -0.86
CA ALA A 69 11.61 -6.92 0.02
C ALA A 69 12.34 -7.26 1.32
N ASP A 70 12.93 -6.24 1.95
CA ASP A 70 13.59 -6.37 3.27
C ASP A 70 12.63 -6.55 4.44
N LYS A 71 11.39 -6.14 4.24
CA LYS A 71 10.33 -6.15 5.26
C LYS A 71 9.05 -6.68 4.60
N GLU A 72 8.02 -6.92 5.41
CA GLU A 72 6.65 -7.21 4.95
C GLU A 72 6.01 -5.97 4.28
N MET A 73 6.63 -5.47 3.21
CA MET A 73 6.19 -4.34 2.38
C MET A 73 5.54 -4.81 1.07
N LEU A 74 5.40 -6.13 0.91
CA LEU A 74 4.77 -6.77 -0.24
C LEU A 74 3.24 -6.59 -0.24
N ARG A 75 2.66 -6.22 0.90
CA ARG A 75 1.31 -5.66 1.09
C ARG A 75 1.22 -5.23 2.55
N VAL A 76 0.60 -4.08 2.83
CA VAL A 76 0.35 -3.70 4.23
C VAL A 76 -0.83 -4.49 4.73
N GLU A 77 -0.63 -5.35 5.74
CA GLU A 77 -1.77 -5.91 6.47
C GLU A 77 -2.42 -4.80 7.31
N TYR A 78 -3.71 -4.60 7.10
CA TYR A 78 -4.53 -3.69 7.89
C TYR A 78 -5.91 -4.29 8.10
N GLU A 79 -6.61 -3.74 9.09
CA GLU A 79 -7.97 -4.10 9.42
C GLU A 79 -8.86 -2.87 9.43
N SER A 80 -10.10 -3.05 8.95
CA SER A 80 -11.13 -2.02 9.01
C SER A 80 -11.69 -1.93 10.43
N LEU A 81 -11.70 -0.71 10.99
CA LEU A 81 -12.40 -0.39 12.23
C LEU A 81 -13.87 0.01 11.97
N GLY A 82 -14.21 0.25 10.70
CA GLY A 82 -15.54 0.60 10.21
C GLY A 82 -15.66 2.05 9.74
N CYS A 83 -16.90 2.49 9.55
CA CYS A 83 -17.23 3.82 9.04
C CYS A 83 -17.48 4.84 10.15
N TYR A 84 -16.86 6.02 10.06
CA TYR A 84 -16.89 7.04 11.10
C TYR A 84 -17.29 8.42 10.58
N VAL A 85 -17.93 9.21 11.44
CA VAL A 85 -18.23 10.64 11.21
C VAL A 85 -17.62 11.50 12.32
N HIS A 86 -17.28 12.75 12.00
CA HIS A 86 -16.94 13.77 12.99
C HIS A 86 -17.70 15.07 12.69
N ASP A 87 -18.01 15.83 13.75
CA ASP A 87 -18.87 17.00 13.67
C ASP A 87 -18.17 18.12 12.86
N GLY A 88 -18.68 18.45 11.66
CA GLY A 88 -18.30 19.66 10.91
C GLY A 88 -16.97 19.62 10.13
N ASN A 89 -16.73 18.60 9.30
CA ASN A 89 -15.61 18.54 8.35
C ASN A 89 -14.21 18.43 8.98
N THR A 90 -14.12 18.00 10.24
CA THR A 90 -12.85 17.73 10.91
C THR A 90 -12.44 16.26 10.72
N PRO A 91 -11.14 15.94 10.58
CA PRO A 91 -10.70 14.57 10.43
C PRO A 91 -11.06 13.68 11.63
N VAL A 92 -11.56 12.45 11.37
CA VAL A 92 -11.85 11.43 12.40
C VAL A 92 -10.58 10.84 13.05
N ILE A 93 -9.41 11.10 12.48
CA ILE A 93 -8.08 10.71 12.97
C ILE A 93 -7.13 11.91 12.95
N ARG A 94 -6.11 11.93 13.80
CA ARG A 94 -5.19 13.08 13.97
C ARG A 94 -3.75 12.66 14.26
N GLY A 95 -2.80 13.57 14.04
CA GLY A 95 -1.51 13.58 14.77
C GLY A 95 -0.26 13.17 13.97
N THR A 96 -0.30 13.14 12.65
CA THR A 96 0.93 12.93 11.86
C THR A 96 1.68 14.25 11.66
N THR A 97 2.90 14.35 12.18
CA THR A 97 3.82 15.44 11.82
C THR A 97 4.29 15.26 10.38
N GLY A 98 3.75 16.04 9.43
CA GLY A 98 4.20 16.06 8.04
C GLY A 98 3.24 15.50 6.99
N GLY A 99 1.92 15.52 7.23
CA GLY A 99 0.92 15.33 6.17
C GLY A 99 -0.38 14.70 6.63
N ASP A 100 -1.29 15.54 7.12
CA ASP A 100 -2.74 15.34 7.07
C ASP A 100 -3.21 15.22 5.61
N THR A 101 -4.43 14.68 5.43
CA THR A 101 -5.17 14.36 4.19
C THR A 101 -4.49 14.63 2.83
N ILE A 102 -4.29 13.55 2.08
CA ILE A 102 -3.70 13.47 0.75
C ILE A 102 -4.81 13.15 -0.26
N GLU A 103 -4.87 13.89 -1.36
CA GLU A 103 -5.85 13.66 -2.43
C GLU A 103 -5.17 12.99 -3.63
N SER A 104 -5.77 11.92 -4.15
CA SER A 104 -5.36 11.29 -5.40
C SER A 104 -6.59 11.05 -6.28
N PRO A 105 -6.86 11.93 -7.27
CA PRO A 105 -8.07 11.86 -8.09
C PRO A 105 -8.19 10.60 -8.95
N ASP A 106 -7.07 9.97 -9.33
CA ASP A 106 -7.07 8.87 -10.30
C ASP A 106 -6.48 7.56 -9.76
N GLU A 107 -5.83 7.60 -8.59
CA GLU A 107 -5.03 6.46 -8.10
C GLU A 107 -5.32 6.08 -6.65
N MET A 108 -6.39 6.60 -6.02
CA MET A 108 -6.69 6.26 -4.63
C MET A 108 -7.18 4.82 -4.51
N SER A 109 -6.60 4.06 -3.59
CA SER A 109 -7.10 2.75 -3.15
C SER A 109 -6.89 2.56 -1.65
N VAL A 110 -7.46 1.50 -1.09
CA VAL A 110 -7.25 1.19 0.33
C VAL A 110 -5.77 0.86 0.59
N ASP A 111 -5.17 0.04 -0.27
CA ASP A 111 -3.76 -0.36 -0.20
C ASP A 111 -2.81 0.84 -0.39
N ALA A 112 -3.15 1.76 -1.29
CA ALA A 112 -2.43 3.01 -1.51
C ALA A 112 -2.29 3.82 -0.21
N CYS A 113 -3.41 4.03 0.45
CA CYS A 113 -3.49 4.81 1.68
C CYS A 113 -2.83 4.07 2.84
N ALA A 114 -3.02 2.75 2.92
CA ALA A 114 -2.37 1.90 3.92
C ALA A 114 -0.84 1.98 3.84
N SER A 115 -0.28 1.78 2.64
CA SER A 115 1.16 1.85 2.39
C SER A 115 1.73 3.22 2.78
N LEU A 116 1.13 4.29 2.26
CA LEU A 116 1.57 5.65 2.53
C LEU A 116 1.52 5.98 4.03
N CYS A 117 0.39 5.74 4.69
CA CYS A 117 0.23 6.14 6.07
C CYS A 117 1.02 5.26 7.03
N THR A 118 1.02 3.95 6.84
CA THR A 118 1.61 3.04 7.83
C THR A 118 3.10 2.79 7.62
N VAL A 119 3.56 2.76 6.37
CA VAL A 119 4.97 2.49 6.03
C VAL A 119 5.73 3.80 5.92
N ASP A 120 5.28 4.74 5.06
CA ASP A 120 6.05 5.96 4.80
C ASP A 120 5.92 6.98 5.94
N LYS A 121 4.71 7.13 6.50
CA LYS A 121 4.44 8.10 7.59
C LYS A 121 4.53 7.49 8.98
N GLY A 122 4.61 6.17 9.11
CA GLY A 122 4.66 5.47 10.41
C GLY A 122 3.41 5.67 11.28
N ALA A 123 2.26 5.98 10.66
CA ALA A 123 1.00 6.24 11.33
C ALA A 123 0.36 4.94 11.86
N ASP A 124 -0.38 5.06 12.97
CA ASP A 124 -1.14 3.94 13.56
C ASP A 124 -2.48 3.71 12.83
N PHE A 125 -3.00 4.74 12.16
CA PHE A 125 -4.29 4.74 11.50
C PHE A 125 -4.21 5.41 10.12
N PHE A 126 -5.12 5.02 9.25
CA PHE A 126 -5.44 5.74 8.03
C PHE A 126 -6.95 5.78 7.81
N ALA A 127 -7.42 6.78 7.08
CA ALA A 127 -8.83 6.97 6.81
C ALA A 127 -9.06 7.40 5.35
N LEU A 128 -10.05 6.81 4.71
CA LEU A 128 -10.42 7.10 3.33
C LEU A 128 -11.73 7.89 3.29
N TRP A 129 -11.78 8.91 2.44
CA TRP A 129 -12.97 9.74 2.26
C TRP A 129 -13.26 9.98 0.79
N GLU A 130 -14.55 10.04 0.46
CA GLU A 130 -15.07 10.51 -0.81
C GLU A 130 -14.43 9.89 -2.07
N GLY A 131 -13.86 8.69 -1.94
CA GLY A 131 -13.26 7.96 -3.07
C GLY A 131 -11.79 8.31 -3.34
N ASN A 132 -11.35 9.52 -3.00
CA ASN A 132 -10.07 10.07 -3.44
C ASN A 132 -9.18 10.69 -2.34
N LEU A 133 -9.65 10.76 -1.10
CA LEU A 133 -8.90 11.36 0.02
C LEU A 133 -8.39 10.28 0.97
N CYS A 134 -7.13 10.39 1.37
CA CYS A 134 -6.43 9.54 2.32
C CYS A 134 -5.86 10.38 3.45
N THR A 135 -6.34 10.18 4.68
CA THR A 135 -5.80 10.84 5.87
C THR A 135 -4.93 9.85 6.65
N CYS A 136 -3.78 10.28 7.15
CA CYS A 136 -2.96 9.51 8.09
C CYS A 136 -3.16 10.02 9.52
N GLY A 137 -3.07 9.15 10.52
CA GLY A 137 -3.30 9.55 11.91
C GLY A 137 -2.61 8.65 12.93
N MET A 138 -2.22 9.23 14.05
CA MET A 138 -1.65 8.51 15.20
C MET A 138 -2.73 8.08 16.20
N THR A 139 -3.86 8.81 16.24
CA THR A 139 -4.95 8.56 17.19
C THR A 139 -6.31 8.85 16.58
N MET A 140 -7.34 8.18 17.09
CA MET A 140 -8.74 8.52 16.81
C MET A 140 -9.10 9.86 17.48
N ALA A 141 -9.82 10.73 16.77
CA ALA A 141 -10.32 11.97 17.35
C ALA A 141 -11.35 11.67 18.46
N PRO A 142 -11.34 12.37 19.61
CA PRO A 142 -12.27 12.10 20.72
C PRO A 142 -13.77 12.19 20.36
N GLY A 143 -14.11 12.90 19.29
CA GLY A 143 -15.49 13.04 18.80
C GLY A 143 -15.81 12.19 17.58
N ALA A 144 -14.95 11.25 17.19
CA ALA A 144 -15.24 10.31 16.11
C ALA A 144 -16.34 9.34 16.56
N LYS A 145 -17.42 9.27 15.78
CA LYS A 145 -18.58 8.41 16.06
C LYS A 145 -18.70 7.36 14.97
N LYS A 146 -18.75 6.08 15.35
CA LYS A 146 -19.02 4.98 14.40
C LYS A 146 -20.45 5.09 13.88
N VAL A 147 -20.63 4.90 12.58
CA VAL A 147 -21.92 4.88 11.88
C VAL A 147 -22.07 3.54 11.15
N SER A 148 -23.20 3.33 10.44
CA SER A 148 -23.34 2.12 9.60
C SER A 148 -22.23 2.05 8.57
N ASP A 149 -21.64 0.87 8.39
CA ASP A 149 -20.58 0.64 7.41
C ASP A 149 -21.09 0.87 5.98
N ASP A 150 -22.39 0.69 5.73
CA ASP A 150 -23.06 0.99 4.45
C ASP A 150 -22.94 2.47 4.01
N ARG A 151 -22.57 3.37 4.92
CA ARG A 151 -22.34 4.78 4.57
C ARG A 151 -20.98 5.01 3.92
N CYS A 152 -20.04 4.09 4.08
CA CYS A 152 -18.74 4.12 3.45
C CYS A 152 -18.78 3.26 2.18
N ASN A 153 -19.50 3.76 1.18
CA ASN A 153 -19.84 3.06 -0.07
C ASN A 153 -19.47 3.86 -1.33
N VAL A 154 -18.51 4.79 -1.20
CA VAL A 154 -17.99 5.54 -2.34
C VAL A 154 -16.78 4.80 -2.89
N PRO A 155 -16.82 4.35 -4.15
CA PRO A 155 -15.70 3.62 -4.75
C PRO A 155 -14.41 4.42 -4.75
N CYS A 156 -13.31 3.71 -4.59
CA CYS A 156 -11.96 4.22 -4.80
C CYS A 156 -11.76 4.69 -6.25
N THR A 157 -10.96 5.74 -6.45
CA THR A 157 -10.68 6.27 -7.81
C THR A 157 -9.65 5.46 -8.59
N GLY A 158 -8.74 4.77 -7.90
CA GLY A 158 -7.64 4.01 -8.51
C GLY A 158 -7.85 2.51 -8.60
N GLU A 159 -8.73 1.93 -7.78
CA GLU A 159 -8.94 0.47 -7.73
C GLU A 159 -10.41 0.10 -7.91
N LEU A 160 -10.68 -0.78 -8.87
CA LEU A 160 -12.02 -1.27 -9.16
C LEU A 160 -12.43 -2.32 -8.13
N GLY A 161 -13.33 -1.96 -7.21
CA GLY A 161 -14.02 -2.92 -6.34
C GLY A 161 -14.03 -2.55 -4.86
N ASP A 162 -13.12 -1.67 -4.42
CA ASP A 162 -13.05 -1.23 -3.03
C ASP A 162 -13.76 0.10 -2.78
N ASP A 163 -14.24 0.27 -1.55
CA ASP A 163 -14.88 1.50 -1.08
C ASP A 163 -13.89 2.37 -0.27
N CYS A 164 -13.67 3.60 -0.74
CA CYS A 164 -12.77 4.58 -0.15
C CYS A 164 -13.57 5.63 0.65
N GLY A 165 -14.32 5.15 1.65
CA GLY A 165 -15.12 6.00 2.53
C GLY A 165 -16.47 6.38 1.96
N GLY A 166 -17.01 7.53 2.37
CA GLY A 166 -18.33 7.97 1.93
C GLY A 166 -18.56 9.47 2.05
N ARG A 167 -19.72 9.94 1.60
CA ARG A 167 -20.04 11.38 1.67
C ARG A 167 -20.12 11.84 3.13
N GLY A 168 -19.15 12.65 3.54
CA GLY A 168 -19.02 13.16 4.92
C GLY A 168 -18.70 12.08 5.98
N VAL A 169 -18.22 10.91 5.58
CA VAL A 169 -17.80 9.83 6.49
C VAL A 169 -16.51 9.19 6.00
N ALA A 170 -15.72 8.68 6.93
CA ALA A 170 -14.45 8.03 6.62
C ALA A 170 -14.50 6.54 6.91
N GLY A 171 -13.99 5.73 6.00
CA GLY A 171 -13.60 4.35 6.32
C GLY A 171 -12.28 4.41 7.08
N VAL A 172 -12.23 3.92 8.31
CA VAL A 172 -11.03 4.01 9.16
C VAL A 172 -10.40 2.64 9.34
N TYR A 173 -9.09 2.58 9.22
CA TYR A 173 -8.31 1.35 9.21
C TYR A 173 -7.06 1.49 10.11
N THR A 174 -6.49 0.35 10.51
CA THR A 174 -5.26 0.29 11.31
C THR A 174 -4.42 -0.94 10.98
N ASN A 175 -3.10 -0.85 11.13
CA ASN A 175 -2.19 -2.00 11.09
C ASN A 175 -1.76 -2.47 12.49
N LYS A 176 -2.33 -1.91 13.57
CA LYS A 176 -1.98 -2.27 14.95
C LYS A 176 -3.02 -3.20 15.55
N LYS A 177 -2.65 -4.46 15.74
CA LYS A 177 -3.48 -5.51 16.36
C LYS A 177 -4.10 -5.11 17.70
N LYS A 178 -3.46 -4.22 18.47
CA LYS A 178 -3.98 -3.75 19.78
C LYS A 178 -5.31 -2.98 19.69
N TYR A 179 -5.69 -2.48 18.50
CA TYR A 179 -6.94 -1.74 18.29
C TYR A 179 -8.06 -2.61 17.69
N VAL A 180 -7.73 -3.83 17.29
CA VAL A 180 -8.66 -4.83 16.76
C VAL A 180 -9.18 -5.65 17.94
N LYS A 181 -10.50 -5.89 18.01
CA LYS A 181 -11.17 -6.67 19.07
C LYS A 181 -11.63 -8.02 18.56
#